data_AF-A0A1Q6DXG9-F1
#
_entry.id   AF-A0A1Q6DXG9-F1
#
_cell.length_a   1.000
_cell.length_b   1.000
_cell.length_c   1.000
_cell.angle_alpha   90.00
_cell.angle_beta   90.00
_cell.angle_gamma   90.00
#
_symmetry.space_group_name_H-M   'P 1'
#
loop_
_entity.id
_entity.type
_entity.pdbx_description
1 polymer ?
#
loop_
_entity_poly.entity_id
_entity_poly.type
_entity_poly.pdbx_seq_one_letter_code
_entity_poly.pdbx_strand_id
1 'polypeptide(L)'
;MFRELQEQIAYKAAEYGIRVELINPVFSSETCSKCGYQSSTNRDKETGWFACNECGYEVDGDYNAVKNVGLRFLSLPLSKRPDRLGHGLAGPEVGDVERERHI
;
A
#
# COMPACT_ATOMS: atom_id res chain seq x y z
N MET A 1 9.83 -12.32 1.84
CA MET A 1 10.48 -11.69 0.68
C MET A 1 10.36 -10.15 0.68
N PHE A 2 9.25 -9.52 1.11
CA PHE A 2 9.12 -8.04 1.08
C PHE A 2 9.47 -7.30 2.37
N ARG A 3 9.68 -8.01 3.47
CA ARG A 3 9.87 -7.42 4.80
C ARG A 3 11.14 -6.56 4.91
N GLU A 4 12.28 -7.07 4.44
CA GLU A 4 13.55 -6.33 4.48
C GLU A 4 13.49 -5.02 3.69
N LEU A 5 12.84 -5.03 2.52
CA LEU A 5 12.64 -3.82 1.72
C LEU A 5 11.76 -2.80 2.45
N GLN A 6 10.69 -3.25 3.11
CA GLN A 6 9.84 -2.37 3.91
C GLN A 6 10.62 -1.75 5.08
N GLU A 7 11.46 -2.53 5.75
CA GLU A 7 12.32 -2.05 6.84
C GLU A 7 13.34 -1.02 6.33
N GLN A 8 13.98 -1.25 5.17
CA GLN A 8 14.89 -0.29 4.55
C GLN A 8 14.20 1.01 4.16
N ILE A 9 12.99 0.93 3.58
CA ILE A 9 12.18 2.11 3.24
C ILE A 9 11.82 2.89 4.49
N ALA A 10 11.34 2.22 5.54
CA ALA A 10 10.97 2.88 6.79
C ALA A 10 12.16 3.57 7.46
N TYR A 11 13.30 2.88 7.53
CA TYR A 11 14.55 3.43 8.04
C TYR A 11 14.98 4.70 7.28
N LYS A 12 15.02 4.64 5.94
CA LYS A 12 15.43 5.80 5.14
C LYS A 12 14.41 6.92 5.14
N ALA A 13 13.11 6.62 5.11
CA ALA A 13 12.07 7.64 5.19
C ALA A 13 12.14 8.42 6.51
N ALA A 14 12.42 7.75 7.62
CA ALA A 14 12.58 8.37 8.93
C ALA A 14 13.72 9.40 8.98
N GLU A 15 14.85 9.15 8.29
CA GLU A 15 15.97 10.11 8.19
C GLU A 15 15.55 11.45 7.56
N TYR A 16 14.52 11.46 6.71
CA TYR A 16 14.00 12.65 6.03
C TYR A 16 12.67 13.15 6.61
N GLY A 17 12.20 12.59 7.74
CA GLY A 17 10.90 12.93 8.31
C GLY A 17 9.71 12.52 7.43
N ILE A 18 9.91 11.56 6.52
CA ILE A 18 8.85 11.00 5.67
C ILE A 18 8.17 9.87 6.47
N ARG A 19 6.85 9.92 6.55
CA ARG A 19 6.04 8.89 7.22
C ARG A 19 5.76 7.72 6.28
N VAL A 20 5.80 6.51 6.84
CA VAL A 20 5.53 5.26 6.12
C VAL A 20 4.38 4.54 6.81
N GLU A 21 3.35 4.21 6.03
CA GLU A 21 2.13 3.55 6.51
C GLU A 21 1.95 2.24 5.76
N LEU A 22 1.69 1.16 6.51
CA LEU A 22 1.40 -0.15 5.93
C LEU A 22 -0.10 -0.27 5.66
N ILE A 23 -0.45 -0.44 4.38
CA ILE A 23 -1.83 -0.56 3.92
C ILE A 23 -2.05 -1.96 3.39
N ASN A 24 -3.18 -2.57 3.77
CA ASN A 24 -3.54 -3.91 3.32
C ASN A 24 -3.67 -3.94 1.77
N PRO A 25 -2.84 -4.72 1.06
CA PRO A 25 -2.79 -4.74 -0.40
C PRO A 25 -3.77 -5.74 -1.03
N VAL A 26 -4.56 -6.49 -0.24
CA VAL A 26 -5.44 -7.57 -0.72
C VAL A 26 -6.34 -7.09 -1.87
N PHE A 27 -6.38 -7.81 -3.00
CA PHE A 27 -7.12 -7.48 -4.23
C PHE A 27 -6.71 -6.19 -4.96
N SER A 28 -5.60 -5.53 -4.59
CA SER A 28 -5.15 -4.30 -5.23
C SER A 28 -4.79 -4.48 -6.72
N SER A 29 -4.34 -5.67 -7.12
CA SER A 29 -4.04 -5.99 -8.52
C SER A 29 -5.27 -6.35 -9.36
N GLU A 30 -6.41 -6.62 -8.72
CA GLU A 30 -7.66 -7.08 -9.36
C GLU A 30 -8.72 -5.98 -9.41
N THR A 31 -8.57 -4.93 -8.60
CA THR A 31 -9.48 -3.79 -8.52
C THR A 31 -9.11 -2.73 -9.56
N CYS A 32 -10.08 -2.17 -10.28
CA CYS A 32 -9.83 -1.03 -11.15
C CYS A 32 -9.65 0.26 -10.33
N SER A 33 -8.50 0.92 -10.46
CA SER A 33 -8.24 2.21 -9.79
C SER A 33 -9.07 3.37 -10.34
N LYS A 34 -9.76 3.19 -11.48
CA LYS A 34 -10.62 4.21 -12.10
C LYS A 34 -12.09 4.09 -11.67
N CYS A 35 -12.65 2.88 -11.69
CA CYS A 35 -14.09 2.66 -11.42
C CYS A 35 -14.38 1.80 -10.19
N GLY A 36 -13.38 1.16 -9.58
CA GLY A 36 -13.55 0.30 -8.41
C GLY A 36 -14.02 -1.13 -8.71
N TYR A 37 -14.34 -1.47 -9.96
CA TYR A 37 -14.72 -2.85 -10.31
C TYR A 37 -13.58 -3.83 -10.04
N GLN A 38 -13.87 -4.89 -9.28
CA GLN A 38 -12.91 -5.93 -8.90
C GLN A 38 -13.19 -7.23 -9.67
N SER A 39 -12.19 -7.74 -10.37
CA SER A 39 -12.23 -9.07 -10.99
C SER A 39 -10.83 -9.66 -11.09
N SER A 40 -10.72 -10.95 -10.81
CA SER A 40 -9.47 -11.71 -10.94
C SER A 40 -8.97 -11.82 -12.38
N THR A 41 -9.83 -11.52 -13.37
CA THR A 41 -9.49 -11.49 -14.81
C THR A 41 -9.15 -10.08 -15.32
N ASN A 42 -9.13 -9.05 -14.47
CA ASN A 42 -8.72 -7.71 -14.90
C ASN A 42 -7.21 -7.59 -15.12
N ARG A 43 -6.40 -8.50 -14.56
CA ARG A 43 -4.94 -8.53 -14.75
C ARG A 43 -4.51 -9.81 -15.43
N ASP A 44 -3.83 -9.66 -16.55
CA ASP A 44 -3.09 -10.75 -17.17
C ASP A 44 -1.86 -11.06 -16.32
N LYS A 45 -1.77 -12.30 -15.84
CA LYS A 45 -0.68 -12.75 -14.95
C LYS A 45 0.60 -13.10 -15.71
N GLU A 46 0.52 -13.34 -17.01
CA GLU A 46 1.66 -13.63 -17.86
C GLU A 46 2.34 -12.33 -18.29
N THR A 47 1.56 -11.35 -18.76
CA THR A 47 2.10 -10.08 -19.26
C THR A 47 2.20 -9.00 -18.19
N GLY A 48 1.43 -9.11 -17.10
CA GLY A 48 1.33 -8.09 -16.07
C GLY A 48 0.41 -6.91 -16.44
N TRP A 49 -0.15 -6.88 -17.65
CA TRP A 49 -1.05 -5.83 -18.11
C TRP A 49 -2.39 -5.85 -17.38
N PHE A 50 -2.95 -4.67 -17.12
CA PHE A 50 -4.27 -4.52 -16.52
C PHE A 50 -5.26 -3.91 -17.53
N ALA A 51 -6.39 -4.58 -17.70
CA ALA A 51 -7.52 -4.09 -18.49
C ALA A 51 -8.82 -4.32 -17.70
N CYS A 52 -9.54 -3.25 -17.40
CA CYS A 52 -10.78 -3.34 -16.64
C CYS A 52 -11.92 -3.87 -17.52
N ASN A 53 -12.52 -4.99 -17.11
CA ASN A 53 -13.65 -5.61 -17.81
C ASN A 53 -14.96 -4.79 -17.76
N GLU A 54 -15.05 -3.78 -16.87
CA GLU A 54 -16.25 -2.95 -16.69
C GLU A 54 -16.15 -1.61 -17.45
N CYS A 55 -15.02 -0.90 -17.31
CA CYS A 55 -14.89 0.46 -17.84
C CYS A 55 -13.87 0.63 -18.96
N GLY A 56 -13.19 -0.45 -19.38
CA GLY A 56 -12.19 -0.44 -20.45
C GLY A 56 -10.91 0.35 -20.10
N TYR A 57 -10.67 0.68 -18.83
CA TYR A 57 -9.43 1.33 -18.42
C TYR A 57 -8.26 0.36 -18.50
N GLU A 58 -7.20 0.77 -19.20
CA GLU A 58 -6.00 -0.04 -19.42
C GLU A 58 -4.74 0.70 -18.94
N VAL A 59 -3.86 -0.03 -18.26
CA VAL A 59 -2.57 0.47 -17.77
C VAL A 59 -1.68 -0.70 -17.33
N ASP A 60 -0.40 -0.43 -17.05
CA ASP A 60 0.47 -1.36 -16.34
C ASP A 60 -0.16 -1.83 -15.01
N GLY A 61 -0.13 -3.14 -14.75
CA GLY A 61 -0.84 -3.73 -13.61
C GLY A 61 -0.26 -3.36 -12.26
N ASP A 62 1.05 -3.13 -12.15
CA ASP A 62 1.67 -2.67 -10.91
C ASP A 62 1.33 -1.20 -10.65
N TYR A 63 1.30 -0.38 -11.70
CA TYR A 63 0.83 1.00 -11.60
C TYR A 63 -0.64 1.10 -11.14
N ASN A 64 -1.52 0.23 -11.65
CA ASN A 64 -2.89 0.12 -11.16
C ASN A 64 -2.94 -0.31 -9.67
N ALA A 65 -2.14 -1.31 -9.28
CA ALA A 65 -2.09 -1.79 -7.91
C ALA A 65 -1.62 -0.70 -6.92
N VAL A 66 -0.58 0.05 -7.25
CA VAL A 66 -0.07 1.17 -6.44
C VAL A 66 -1.14 2.26 -6.28
N LYS A 67 -1.87 2.60 -7.35
CA LYS A 67 -3.00 3.55 -7.25
C LYS A 67 -4.05 3.06 -6.25
N ASN A 68 -4.43 1.78 -6.28
CA ASN A 68 -5.39 1.24 -5.33
C ASN A 68 -4.89 1.29 -3.88
N VAL A 69 -3.62 1.00 -3.63
CA VAL A 69 -3.01 1.15 -2.30
C VAL A 69 -3.09 2.61 -1.82
N GLY A 70 -2.74 3.57 -2.68
CA GLY A 70 -2.86 4.99 -2.37
C GLY A 70 -4.30 5.44 -2.11
N LEU A 71 -5.26 5.00 -2.93
CA LEU A 71 -6.68 5.31 -2.75
C LEU A 71 -7.24 4.76 -1.43
N ARG A 72 -6.78 3.58 -0.99
CA ARG A 72 -7.15 3.00 0.31
C ARG A 72 -6.62 3.83 1.48
N PHE A 73 -5.36 4.29 1.40
CA PHE A 73 -4.85 5.22 2.40
C PHE A 73 -5.71 6.50 2.47
N LEU A 74 -6.09 7.02 1.29
CA LEU A 74 -6.95 8.20 1.17
C LEU A 74 -8.43 7.94 1.52
N SER A 75 -8.86 6.71 1.77
CA SER A 75 -10.23 6.40 2.21
C SER A 75 -10.33 6.15 3.72
N LEU A 76 -9.20 6.02 4.44
CA LEU A 76 -9.20 5.89 5.89
C LEU A 76 -9.85 7.12 6.56
N PRO A 77 -10.62 6.96 7.65
CA PRO A 77 -11.14 8.09 8.43
C PRO A 77 -10.00 9.01 8.88
N LEU A 78 -10.24 10.32 8.97
CA LEU A 78 -9.21 11.27 9.46
C LEU A 78 -8.72 10.93 10.86
N SER A 79 -9.58 10.36 11.72
CA SER A 79 -9.20 9.86 13.05
C SER A 79 -8.21 8.69 13.01
N LYS A 80 -8.12 8.01 11.86
CA LYS A 80 -7.13 6.95 11.57
C LYS A 80 -6.01 7.44 10.66
N ARG A 81 -6.02 8.71 10.23
CA ARG A 81 -4.92 9.32 9.49
C ARG A 81 -4.09 10.12 10.48
N PRO A 82 -2.79 9.86 10.60
CA PRO A 82 -1.97 10.59 11.54
C PRO A 82 -1.93 12.09 11.18
N ASP A 83 -2.18 12.91 12.20
CA ASP A 83 -2.35 14.35 12.16
C ASP A 83 -1.25 15.04 11.34
N ARG A 84 -1.58 16.10 10.60
CA ARG A 84 -0.63 16.81 9.72
C ARG A 84 0.39 17.68 10.47
N LEU A 85 0.30 17.78 11.79
CA LEU A 85 1.07 18.70 12.62
C LEU A 85 1.77 17.94 13.75
N GLY A 86 3.08 17.78 13.62
CA GLY A 86 3.93 17.21 14.66
C GLY A 86 5.39 17.45 14.32
N HIS A 87 5.94 18.57 14.79
CA HIS A 87 7.37 18.79 14.86
C HIS A 87 7.99 17.76 15.83
N GLY A 88 9.05 17.08 15.41
CA GLY A 88 9.96 16.39 16.32
C GLY A 88 9.99 14.87 16.20
N LEU A 89 11.17 14.38 15.79
CA LEU A 89 11.81 13.13 16.22
C LEU A 89 10.95 12.15 17.03
N ALA A 90 10.17 11.33 16.33
CA ALA A 90 9.74 10.03 16.83
C ALA A 90 9.58 9.12 15.59
N GLY A 91 10.45 8.10 15.49
CA GLY A 91 10.28 7.06 14.49
C GLY A 91 8.94 6.35 14.69
N PRO A 92 8.40 5.68 13.65
CA PRO A 92 7.19 4.89 13.85
C PRO A 92 7.50 3.78 14.85
N GLU A 93 6.71 3.70 15.91
CA GLU A 93 6.53 2.45 16.64
C GLU A 93 5.99 1.44 15.62
N VAL A 94 6.88 0.57 15.16
CA VAL A 94 6.53 -0.63 14.41
C VAL A 94 5.69 -1.47 15.37
N GLY A 95 4.37 -1.35 15.26
CA GLY A 95 3.44 -2.13 16.06
C GLY A 95 3.79 -3.62 16.00
N ASP A 96 4.14 -4.14 17.18
CA ASP A 96 4.17 -5.54 17.60
C ASP A 96 4.90 -6.55 16.69
N VAL A 97 6.23 -6.56 16.78
CA VAL A 97 7.04 -7.75 16.45
C VAL A 97 7.74 -8.27 17.70
N GLU A 98 7.01 -8.54 18.79
CA GLU A 98 7.52 -9.37 19.89
C GLU A 98 6.41 -10.23 20.55
N ARG A 99 6.55 -11.55 20.39
CA ARG A 99 6.16 -12.70 21.25
C ARG A 99 6.14 -13.93 20.32
N GLU A 100 6.95 -14.99 20.42
CA GLU A 100 7.80 -15.53 21.46
C GLU A 100 9.17 -15.98 20.88
N ARG A 101 10.27 -15.55 21.51
CA ARG A 101 11.46 -16.41 21.66
C ARG A 101 11.32 -17.10 23.01
N HIS A 102 10.96 -18.38 23.02
CA HIS A 102 11.23 -19.30 24.12
C HIS A 102 11.53 -20.68 23.52
N ILE A 103 12.76 -21.13 23.79
CA ILE A 103 13.39 -22.44 23.49
C ILE A 103 13.86 -22.63 22.05
#